data_AF-A0A9D6QDZ7-F1
#
_entry.id   AF-A0A9D6QDZ7-F1
#
_cell.length_a   1.000
_cell.length_b   1.000
_cell.length_c   1.000
_cell.angle_alpha   90.00
_cell.angle_beta   90.00
_cell.angle_gamma   90.00
#
_symmetry.space_group_name_H-M   'P 1'
#
loop_
_entity.id
_entity.type
_entity.pdbx_description
1 polymer ?
#
loop_
_entity_poly.entity_id
_entity_poly.type
_entity_poly.pdbx_seq_one_letter_code
_entity_poly.pdbx_strand_id
1 'polypeptide(L)' 'MSTTLSEVVVHLDESVDEATLNDLEQGIRLDQGIISVGHRPNQNHLMVVVYDSALARASSILHNFRERGLHAQLIGM' A
#
# COMPACT_ATOMS: atom_id res chain seq x y z
N MET A 1 -23.62 -8.48 0.39
CA MET A 1 -22.72 -7.31 0.36
C MET A 1 -21.82 -7.49 -0.85
N SER A 2 -21.95 -6.67 -1.89
CA SER A 2 -21.01 -6.69 -3.03
C SER A 2 -19.76 -5.95 -2.61
N THR A 3 -18.67 -6.67 -2.39
CA THR A 3 -17.35 -6.08 -2.12
C THR A 3 -16.73 -5.66 -3.45
N THR A 4 -16.45 -4.37 -3.64
CA THR A 4 -15.83 -3.84 -4.85
C THR A 4 -14.32 -3.78 -4.66
N LEU A 5 -13.67 -4.92 -4.87
CA LEU A 5 -12.23 -5.08 -4.75
C LEU A 5 -11.50 -4.29 -5.85
N SER A 6 -10.49 -3.53 -5.46
CA SER A 6 -9.57 -2.84 -6.34
C SER A 6 -8.15 -3.06 -5.85
N GLU A 7 -7.20 -3.04 -6.78
CA GLU A 7 -5.78 -3.13 -6.47
C GLU A 7 -5.07 -1.87 -6.94
N VAL A 8 -3.98 -1.54 -6.25
CA VAL A 8 -3.10 -0.44 -6.63
C VAL A 8 -1.66 -0.83 -6.35
N VAL A 9 -0.77 -0.43 -7.26
CA VAL A 9 0.67 -0.58 -7.08
C VAL A 9 1.26 0.73 -6.60
N VAL A 10 1.96 0.66 -5.47
CA VAL A 10 2.67 1.78 -4.84
C VAL A 10 4.16 1.58 -5.08
N HIS A 11 4.77 2.56 -5.75
CA HIS A 11 6.21 2.72 -5.84
C HIS A 11 6.73 3.48 -4.63
N LEU A 12 7.81 3.01 -4.04
CA LEU A 12 8.61 3.75 -3.07
C LEU A 12 9.86 4.24 -3.79
N ASP A 13 10.10 5.55 -3.78
CA ASP A 13 11.24 6.16 -4.47
C ASP A 13 12.57 5.92 -3.75
N GLU A 14 12.51 5.38 -2.53
CA GLU A 14 13.63 5.03 -1.68
C GLU A 14 13.72 3.52 -1.47
N SER A 15 14.95 3.02 -1.29
CA SER A 15 15.16 1.62 -0.92
C SER A 15 14.88 1.44 0.56
N VAL A 16 13.74 0.83 0.86
CA VAL A 16 13.34 0.50 2.23
C VAL A 16 13.88 -0.89 2.60
N ASP A 17 14.36 -1.05 3.84
CA ASP A 17 14.80 -2.35 4.33
C ASP A 17 13.61 -3.30 4.60
N GLU A 18 13.88 -4.60 4.68
CA GLU A 18 12.85 -5.62 4.84
C GLU A 18 12.08 -5.48 6.17
N ALA A 19 12.73 -5.01 7.23
CA ALA A 19 12.09 -4.79 8.52
C ALA A 19 11.05 -3.66 8.43
N THR A 20 11.42 -2.53 7.83
CA THR A 20 10.55 -1.37 7.64
C THR A 20 9.43 -1.69 6.65
N LEU A 21 9.68 -2.47 5.60
CA LEU A 21 8.63 -2.95 4.69
C LEU A 21 7.61 -3.84 5.39
N ASN A 22 8.06 -4.75 6.25
CA ASN A 22 7.15 -5.57 7.05
C ASN A 22 6.32 -4.72 8.01
N ASP A 23 6.92 -3.75 8.70
CA ASP A 23 6.20 -2.84 9.59
C ASP A 23 5.18 -1.98 8.82
N LEU A 24 5.53 -1.53 7.61
CA LEU A 24 4.62 -0.82 6.72
C LEU A 24 3.45 -1.70 6.29
N GLU A 25 3.74 -2.94 5.86
CA GLU A 25 2.72 -3.90 5.47
C GLU A 25 1.73 -4.16 6.60
N GLN A 26 2.22 -4.39 7.82
CA GLN A 26 1.38 -4.56 9.01
C GLN A 26 0.58 -3.29 9.31
N GLY A 27 1.20 -2.11 9.22
CA GLY A 27 0.55 -0.83 9.48
C GLY A 27 -0.59 -0.54 8.51
N ILE A 28 -0.40 -0.76 7.21
CA ILE A 28 -1.41 -0.49 6.18
C ILE A 28 -2.51 -1.54 6.21
N ARG A 29 -2.19 -2.80 6.54
CA ARG A 29 -3.18 -3.87 6.69
C ARG A 29 -4.23 -3.56 7.76
N LEU A 30 -3.89 -2.72 8.74
CA LEU A 30 -4.82 -2.26 9.79
C LEU A 30 -5.70 -1.08 9.35
N ASP A 31 -5.43 -0.45 8.21
CA ASP A 31 -6.22 0.68 7.72
C ASP A 31 -7.61 0.22 7.25
N GLN A 32 -8.60 1.06 7.51
CA GLN A 32 -9.99 0.76 7.16
C GLN A 32 -10.16 0.63 5.64
N GLY A 33 -10.75 -0.49 5.21
CA GLY A 33 -11.00 -0.78 3.80
C GLY A 33 -9.85 -1.47 3.08
N ILE A 34 -8.71 -1.72 3.75
CA ILE A 34 -7.65 -2.56 3.21
C ILE A 34 -8.02 -4.04 3.38
N ILE A 35 -7.85 -4.80 2.30
CA ILE A 35 -8.13 -6.23 2.26
C ILE A 35 -6.83 -7.03 2.32
N SER A 36 -5.81 -6.58 1.60
CA SER A 36 -4.49 -7.22 1.59
C SER A 36 -3.41 -6.21 1.21
N VAL A 37 -2.20 -6.42 1.73
CA VAL A 37 -0.99 -5.71 1.34
C VAL A 37 0.09 -6.77 1.17
N GLY A 38 0.94 -6.59 0.16
CA GLY A 38 2.12 -7.42 -0.02
C GLY A 38 3.20 -6.68 -0.78
N HIS A 39 4.45 -7.01 -0.47
CA HIS A 39 5.62 -6.54 -1.20
C HIS A 39 6.31 -7.73 -1.86
N ARG A 40 7.16 -7.49 -2.87
CA ARG A 40 8.00 -8.56 -3.45
C ARG A 40 9.41 -8.49 -2.86
N PRO A 41 9.97 -9.60 -2.35
CA PRO A 41 11.30 -9.61 -1.72
C PRO A 41 12.47 -9.28 -2.67
N ASN A 42 12.27 -9.35 -3.99
CA ASN A 42 13.25 -8.91 -4.99
C ASN A 42 12.97 -7.49 -5.53
N GLN A 43 11.90 -6.83 -5.06
CA GLN A 43 11.48 -5.50 -5.49
C GLN A 43 10.99 -4.70 -4.28
N ASN A 44 11.91 -4.36 -3.38
CA ASN A 44 11.66 -3.62 -2.13
C ASN A 44 11.08 -2.20 -2.32
N HIS A 45 11.01 -1.73 -3.56
CA HIS A 45 10.43 -0.45 -3.96
C HIS A 45 8.98 -0.59 -4.48
N LEU A 46 8.41 -1.81 -4.49
CA LEU A 46 7.06 -2.07 -5.00
C LEU A 46 6.20 -2.76 -3.95
N MET A 47 5.07 -2.13 -3.66
CA MET A 47 4.03 -2.70 -2.81
C MET A 47 2.71 -2.78 -3.59
N VAL A 48 1.99 -3.87 -3.41
CA VAL A 48 0.66 -4.09 -3.96
C VAL A 48 -0.33 -4.01 -2.81
N VAL A 49 -1.34 -3.16 -2.97
CA VAL A 49 -2.41 -2.98 -1.98
C VAL A 49 -3.74 -3.30 -2.62
N VAL A 50 -4.45 -4.27 -2.04
CA VAL A 50 -5.81 -4.64 -2.40
C VAL A 50 -6.75 -4.05 -1.36
N TYR A 51 -7.74 -3.30 -1.81
CA TYR A 51 -8.67 -2.58 -0.96
C TYR A 51 -10.11 -2.67 -1.48
N ASP A 52 -11.07 -2.43 -0.61
CA ASP A 52 -12.46 -2.24 -1.00
C ASP A 52 -12.66 -0.77 -1.41
N SER A 53 -12.88 -0.54 -2.70
CA SER A 53 -13.12 0.79 -3.27
C SER A 53 -14.39 1.47 -2.77
N ALA A 54 -15.28 0.74 -2.09
CA ALA A 54 -16.42 1.32 -1.37
C ALA A 54 -16.01 1.97 -0.04
N LEU A 55 -14.88 1.57 0.54
CA LEU A 55 -14.43 1.98 1.89
C LEU A 55 -13.14 2.82 1.85
N ALA A 56 -12.24 2.54 0.91
CA ALA A 56 -10.96 3.22 0.78
C ALA A 56 -10.73 3.71 -0.66
N ARG A 57 -9.79 4.65 -0.82
CA ARG A 57 -9.35 5.15 -2.13
C ARG A 57 -7.84 5.07 -2.25
N ALA A 58 -7.35 4.79 -3.46
CA ALA A 58 -5.92 4.77 -3.75
C ALA A 58 -5.17 6.04 -3.30
N SER A 59 -5.80 7.22 -3.40
CA SER A 59 -5.23 8.48 -2.92
C SER A 59 -5.03 8.54 -1.40
N SER A 60 -5.96 7.96 -0.63
CA SER A 60 -5.85 7.88 0.84
C SER A 60 -4.76 6.90 1.25
N ILE A 61 -4.64 5.78 0.52
CA ILE A 61 -3.57 4.81 0.71
C ILE A 61 -2.22 5.49 0.47
N LEU A 62 -2.05 6.19 -0.66
CA LEU A 62 -0.85 6.96 -0.96
C LEU A 62 -0.53 8.00 0.13
N HIS A 63 -1.55 8.66 0.67
CA HIS A 63 -1.37 9.63 1.73
C HIS A 63 -0.79 8.98 3.00
N ASN A 64 -1.29 7.81 3.41
CA ASN A 64 -0.77 7.07 4.56
C ASN A 64 0.72 6.72 4.43
N PHE A 65 1.20 6.40 3.22
CA PHE A 65 2.64 6.21 3.00
C PHE A 65 3.43 7.50 3.22
N ARG A 66 2.92 8.63 2.69
CA ARG A 66 3.58 9.94 2.81
C ARG A 66 3.58 10.50 4.22
N GLU A 67 2.51 10.28 5.00
CA GLU A 67 2.46 10.67 6.41
C GLU A 67 3.48 9.93 7.27
N ARG A 68 3.90 8.73 6.86
CA ARG A 68 4.97 7.96 7.49
C ARG A 68 6.38 8.42 7.07
N GLY A 69 6.47 9.48 6.27
CA GLY A 69 7.73 10.08 5.80
C GLY A 69 8.29 9.46 4.52
N LEU A 70 7.55 8.55 3.86
CA LEU A 70 8.03 7.85 2.67
C LEU A 70 7.66 8.58 1.38
N HIS A 71 8.59 8.60 0.44
CA HIS A 71 8.32 9.10 -0.91
C HIS A 71 7.63 8.02 -1.75
N ALA A 72 6.30 7.98 -1.65
CA ALA A 72 5.48 7.04 -2.40
C ALA A 72 4.77 7.68 -3.61
N GLN A 73 4.58 6.87 -4.66
CA GLN A 73 3.83 7.19 -5.87
C GLN A 73 2.93 6.04 -6.30
N LEU A 74 1.79 6.33 -6.91
CA LEU A 74 0.92 5.31 -7.50
C LEU A 74 1.32 5.08 -8.96
N ILE A 75 1.55 3.84 -9.34
CA ILE A 75 2.05 3.46 -10.67
C ILE A 75 1.14 2.48 -11.43
N GLY A 76 -0.09 2.25 -10.95
CA GLY A 76 -1.09 1.46 -11.68
C GLY A 76 -2.50 1.64 -11.14
N MET A 77 -3.49 1.44 -12.01
CA MET A 77 -4.92 1.31 -11.71
C MET A 77 -5.48 0.09 -12.46
#